data_AF-A0A661YUN8-F1
#
_entry.id   AF-A0A661YUN8-F1
#
_cell.length_a   1.000
_cell.length_b   1.000
_cell.length_c   1.000
_cell.angle_alpha   90.00
_cell.angle_beta   90.00
_cell.angle_gamma   90.00
#
_symmetry.space_group_name_H-M   'P 1'
#
loop_
_entity.id
_entity.type
_entity.pdbx_description
1 polymer ?
#
loop_
_entity_poly.entity_id
_entity_poly.type
_entity_poly.pdbx_seq_one_letter_code
_entity_poly.pdbx_strand_id
1 'polypeptide(L)'
;MAVRKKRKKEDIFVDEASCLNRVRNFLSEENKSPEETVAELDNLTNNYSELLDQIKLITRISDRLQRKLDQTNDKLNEVNLEIQEKNVQLEQTINDLAEAKIGRRATTFVFIFALALFLVSEAFIEPWIERYYNNFFISLGIKGVIALSIKPIEGFVEKTLVKKARQRTLKAARAKRQIA
;
A
#
# COMPACT_ATOMS: atom_id res chain seq x y z
N MET A 1 -46.20 -7.11 -21.64
CA MET A 1 -45.14 -7.04 -20.60
C MET A 1 -45.44 -5.86 -19.69
N ALA A 2 -46.04 -6.09 -18.52
CA ALA A 2 -46.41 -5.02 -17.59
C ALA A 2 -45.26 -4.75 -16.60
N VAL A 3 -44.79 -3.51 -16.60
CA VAL A 3 -43.74 -2.98 -15.72
C VAL A 3 -44.26 -2.98 -14.28
N ARG A 4 -43.75 -3.89 -13.42
CA ARG A 4 -44.05 -3.92 -11.98
C ARG A 4 -43.38 -2.70 -11.33
N LYS A 5 -44.16 -1.64 -11.14
CA LYS A 5 -43.76 -0.34 -10.55
C LYS A 5 -43.20 -0.58 -9.15
N LYS A 6 -41.92 -0.23 -8.92
CA LYS A 6 -41.29 -0.21 -7.58
C LYS A 6 -42.12 0.71 -6.67
N ARG A 7 -42.91 0.16 -5.75
CA ARG A 7 -43.46 0.93 -4.62
C ARG A 7 -42.29 1.37 -3.73
N LYS A 8 -42.25 2.65 -3.34
CA LYS A 8 -41.21 3.19 -2.46
C LYS A 8 -41.34 2.49 -1.09
N LYS A 9 -40.20 2.20 -0.43
CA LYS A 9 -40.16 1.54 0.89
C LYS A 9 -41.02 2.24 1.95
N GLU A 10 -41.23 3.56 1.84
CA GLU A 10 -42.09 4.34 2.75
C GLU A 10 -43.58 4.01 2.59
N ASP A 11 -44.05 3.63 1.39
CA ASP A 11 -45.46 3.28 1.18
C ASP A 11 -45.83 1.94 1.83
N ILE A 12 -44.88 1.00 1.96
CA ILE A 12 -45.17 -0.36 2.43
C ILE A 12 -45.59 -0.34 3.90
N PHE A 13 -44.83 0.33 4.76
CA PHE A 13 -45.16 0.42 6.18
C PHE A 13 -46.44 1.23 6.44
N VAL A 14 -46.73 2.22 5.59
CA VAL A 14 -47.94 3.05 5.66
C VAL A 14 -49.16 2.25 5.22
N ASP A 15 -49.05 1.47 4.13
CA ASP A 15 -50.09 0.55 3.66
C ASP A 15 -50.40 -0.52 4.72
N GLU A 16 -49.37 -1.05 5.38
CA GLU A 16 -49.49 -2.08 6.40
C GLU A 16 -50.11 -1.54 7.70
N ALA A 17 -49.68 -0.36 8.15
CA ALA A 17 -50.30 0.34 9.27
C ALA A 17 -51.77 0.67 8.98
N SER A 18 -52.11 1.02 7.74
CA SER A 18 -53.48 1.28 7.31
C SER A 18 -54.32 0.01 7.29
N CYS A 19 -53.77 -1.12 6.82
CA CYS A 19 -54.43 -2.42 6.85
C CYS A 19 -54.69 -2.89 8.29
N LEU A 20 -53.71 -2.71 9.18
CA LEU A 20 -53.80 -3.10 10.58
C LEU A 20 -54.82 -2.24 11.33
N ASN A 21 -54.87 -0.94 11.05
CA ASN A 21 -55.91 -0.04 11.56
C ASN A 21 -57.29 -0.40 11.01
N ARG A 22 -57.42 -0.76 9.73
CA ARG A 22 -58.69 -1.22 9.13
C ARG A 22 -59.22 -2.48 9.82
N VAL A 23 -58.36 -3.46 10.06
CA VAL A 23 -58.74 -4.70 10.77
C VAL A 23 -59.05 -4.42 12.24
N ARG A 24 -58.33 -3.50 12.89
CA ARG A 24 -58.61 -3.08 14.27
C ARG A 24 -59.96 -2.36 14.39
N ASN A 25 -60.29 -1.50 13.43
CA ASN A 25 -61.59 -0.83 13.34
C ASN A 25 -62.69 -1.85 13.05
N PHE A 26 -62.42 -2.83 12.17
CA PHE A 26 -63.31 -3.95 11.91
C PHE A 26 -63.52 -4.82 13.17
N LEU A 27 -62.56 -4.98 14.06
CA LEU A 27 -62.78 -5.72 15.32
C LEU A 27 -63.59 -4.93 16.36
N SER A 28 -63.78 -3.62 16.16
CA SER A 28 -64.42 -2.71 17.14
C SER A 28 -65.92 -2.47 16.90
N GLU A 29 -66.47 -2.97 15.79
CA GLU A 29 -67.89 -2.83 15.44
C GLU A 29 -68.72 -4.02 15.96
N GLU A 30 -69.80 -3.74 16.72
CA GLU A 30 -70.74 -4.74 17.23
C GLU A 30 -71.83 -5.05 16.18
N ASN A 31 -71.99 -6.34 15.86
CA ASN A 31 -72.83 -6.96 14.80
C ASN A 31 -72.12 -7.16 13.45
N LYS A 32 -71.46 -8.31 13.30
CA LYS A 32 -70.84 -8.72 12.04
C LYS A 32 -71.35 -10.05 11.55
N SER A 33 -71.51 -10.13 10.24
CA SER A 33 -71.83 -11.40 9.59
C SER A 33 -70.61 -12.33 9.66
N PRO A 34 -70.80 -13.64 9.88
CA PRO A 34 -69.73 -14.63 9.76
C PRO A 34 -68.98 -14.53 8.42
N GLU A 35 -69.68 -14.21 7.33
CA GLU A 35 -69.08 -14.08 5.99
C GLU A 35 -68.11 -12.90 5.87
N GLU A 36 -68.43 -11.75 6.48
CA GLU A 36 -67.57 -10.57 6.47
C GLU A 36 -66.28 -10.81 7.28
N THR A 37 -66.39 -11.61 8.35
CA THR A 37 -65.26 -11.98 9.19
C THR A 37 -64.29 -12.90 8.44
N VAL A 38 -64.82 -13.85 7.68
CA VAL A 38 -64.02 -14.75 6.84
C VAL A 38 -63.31 -13.97 5.73
N ALA A 39 -64.00 -13.02 5.10
CA ALA A 39 -63.42 -12.19 4.05
C ALA A 39 -62.27 -11.30 4.56
N GLU A 40 -62.40 -10.69 5.74
CA GLU A 40 -61.29 -9.92 6.31
C GLU A 40 -60.14 -10.78 6.86
N LEU A 41 -60.44 -11.99 7.33
CA LEU A 41 -59.39 -12.95 7.69
C LEU A 41 -58.57 -13.37 6.45
N ASP A 42 -59.24 -13.58 5.31
CA ASP A 42 -58.58 -13.93 4.04
C ASP A 42 -57.72 -12.76 3.52
N ASN A 43 -58.23 -11.53 3.54
CA ASN A 43 -57.44 -10.33 3.22
C ASN A 43 -56.22 -10.18 4.12
N LEU A 44 -56.37 -10.39 5.43
CA LEU A 44 -55.26 -10.32 6.37
C LEU A 44 -54.21 -11.40 6.09
N THR A 45 -54.65 -12.62 5.81
CA THR A 45 -53.77 -13.75 5.48
C THR A 45 -52.99 -13.49 4.20
N ASN A 46 -53.63 -12.96 3.16
CA ASN A 46 -52.99 -12.58 1.91
C ASN A 46 -51.95 -11.47 2.11
N ASN A 47 -52.26 -10.43 2.90
CA ASN A 47 -51.31 -9.35 3.17
C ASN A 47 -50.08 -9.81 3.97
N TYR A 48 -50.28 -10.65 5.00
CA TYR A 48 -49.14 -11.24 5.72
C TYR A 48 -48.30 -12.16 4.85
N SER A 49 -48.92 -12.89 3.92
CA SER A 49 -48.21 -13.72 2.95
C SER A 49 -47.29 -12.86 2.06
N GLU A 50 -47.81 -11.74 1.54
CA GLU A 50 -47.03 -10.80 0.74
C GLU A 50 -45.87 -10.17 1.54
N LEU A 51 -46.12 -9.76 2.79
CA LEU A 51 -45.07 -9.22 3.66
C LEU A 51 -43.97 -10.25 3.91
N LEU A 52 -44.34 -11.49 4.19
CA LEU A 52 -43.40 -12.57 4.47
C LEU A 52 -42.50 -12.84 3.26
N ASP A 53 -43.05 -12.76 2.04
CA ASP A 53 -42.26 -12.87 0.81
C ASP A 53 -41.34 -11.68 0.58
N GLN A 54 -41.74 -10.46 0.96
CA GLN A 54 -40.88 -9.28 0.91
C GLN A 54 -39.73 -9.37 1.91
N ILE A 55 -39.99 -9.84 3.14
CA ILE A 55 -38.96 -10.06 4.16
C ILE A 55 -37.94 -11.09 3.66
N LYS A 56 -38.39 -12.23 3.09
CA LYS A 56 -37.49 -13.22 2.47
C LYS A 56 -36.59 -12.59 1.41
N LEU A 57 -37.12 -11.70 0.58
CA LEU A 57 -36.36 -11.01 -0.45
C LEU A 57 -35.30 -10.08 0.16
N ILE A 58 -35.66 -9.31 1.19
CA ILE A 58 -34.73 -8.43 1.92
C ILE A 58 -33.60 -9.25 2.53
N THR A 59 -33.91 -10.36 3.20
CA THR A 59 -32.90 -11.26 3.78
C THR A 59 -31.94 -11.77 2.71
N ARG A 60 -32.45 -12.27 1.56
CA ARG A 60 -31.60 -12.72 0.45
C ARG A 60 -30.70 -11.61 -0.11
N ILE A 61 -31.19 -10.38 -0.18
CA ILE A 61 -30.39 -9.24 -0.64
C ILE A 61 -29.31 -8.91 0.40
N SER A 62 -29.64 -8.95 1.69
CA SER A 62 -28.69 -8.74 2.79
C SER A 62 -27.55 -9.76 2.74
N ASP A 63 -27.88 -11.05 2.62
CA ASP A 63 -26.90 -12.13 2.51
C ASP A 63 -25.98 -11.92 1.29
N ARG A 64 -26.54 -11.48 0.17
CA ARG A 64 -25.77 -11.19 -1.05
C ARG A 64 -24.85 -9.97 -0.88
N LEU A 65 -25.29 -8.94 -0.16
CA LEU A 65 -24.48 -7.77 0.14
C LEU A 65 -23.33 -8.12 1.08
N GLN A 66 -23.59 -8.89 2.13
CA GLN A 66 -22.57 -9.41 3.03
C GLN A 66 -21.50 -10.20 2.26
N ARG A 67 -21.92 -11.16 1.42
CA ARG A 67 -20.97 -11.91 0.57
C ARG A 67 -20.15 -11.03 -0.35
N LYS A 68 -20.75 -9.98 -0.94
CA LYS A 68 -20.02 -9.03 -1.79
C LYS A 68 -19.03 -8.19 -1.00
N LEU A 69 -19.40 -7.78 0.21
CA LEU A 69 -18.53 -7.04 1.11
C LEU A 69 -17.32 -7.90 1.48
N ASP A 70 -17.55 -9.15 1.89
CA ASP A 70 -16.51 -10.10 2.24
C ASP A 70 -15.57 -10.33 1.04
N GLN A 71 -16.12 -10.62 -0.15
CA GLN A 71 -15.34 -10.77 -1.38
C GLN A 71 -14.51 -9.52 -1.73
N THR A 72 -15.05 -8.33 -1.49
CA THR A 72 -14.34 -7.08 -1.77
C THR A 72 -13.22 -6.86 -0.76
N ASN A 73 -13.47 -7.19 0.51
CA ASN A 73 -12.49 -7.12 1.58
C ASN A 73 -11.33 -8.09 1.35
N ASP A 74 -11.63 -9.32 0.94
CA ASP A 74 -10.60 -10.32 0.62
C ASP A 74 -9.73 -9.87 -0.56
N LYS A 75 -10.35 -9.36 -1.63
CA LYS A 75 -9.62 -8.78 -2.77
C LYS A 75 -8.78 -7.57 -2.39
N LEU A 76 -9.30 -6.72 -1.50
CA LEU A 76 -8.57 -5.55 -1.03
C LEU A 76 -7.32 -5.98 -0.23
N ASN A 77 -7.45 -7.02 0.60
CA ASN A 77 -6.33 -7.59 1.32
C ASN A 77 -5.29 -8.20 0.38
N GLU A 78 -5.71 -8.93 -0.65
CA GLU A 78 -4.83 -9.48 -1.68
C GLU A 78 -4.04 -8.38 -2.40
N VAL A 79 -4.73 -7.33 -2.86
CA VAL A 79 -4.08 -6.18 -3.52
C VAL A 79 -3.13 -5.45 -2.57
N ASN A 80 -3.49 -5.30 -1.29
CA ASN A 80 -2.61 -4.70 -0.29
C ASN A 80 -1.33 -5.50 -0.09
N LEU A 81 -1.41 -6.83 -0.04
CA LEU A 81 -0.24 -7.71 0.05
C LEU A 81 0.64 -7.57 -1.20
N GLU A 82 0.04 -7.57 -2.40
CA GLU A 82 0.79 -7.37 -3.65
C GLU A 82 1.50 -6.00 -3.67
N ILE A 83 0.82 -4.93 -3.26
CA ILE A 83 1.43 -3.60 -3.16
C ILE A 83 2.60 -3.59 -2.17
N GLN A 84 2.47 -4.27 -1.03
CA GLN A 84 3.56 -4.39 -0.07
C GLN A 84 4.75 -5.12 -0.66
N GLU A 85 4.53 -6.25 -1.34
CA GLU A 85 5.59 -7.01 -1.99
C GLU A 85 6.29 -6.19 -3.07
N LYS A 86 5.53 -5.51 -3.93
CA LYS A 86 6.07 -4.62 -4.97
C LYS A 86 6.87 -3.46 -4.38
N ASN A 87 6.44 -2.89 -3.26
CA ASN A 87 7.21 -1.85 -2.57
C ASN A 87 8.55 -2.37 -2.06
N VAL A 88 8.60 -3.58 -1.50
CA VAL A 88 9.85 -4.22 -1.06
C VAL A 88 10.78 -4.47 -2.25
N GLN A 89 10.26 -5.03 -3.34
CA GLN A 89 11.03 -5.28 -4.57
C GLN A 89 11.59 -3.97 -5.17
N LEU A 90 10.79 -2.91 -5.18
CA LEU A 90 11.23 -1.59 -5.65
C LEU A 90 12.34 -1.01 -4.76
N GLU A 91 12.24 -1.16 -3.44
CA GLU A 91 13.30 -0.71 -2.53
C GLU A 91 14.60 -1.47 -2.75
N GLN A 92 14.53 -2.81 -2.90
CA GLN A 92 15.68 -3.64 -3.23
C GLN A 92 16.31 -3.20 -4.55
N THR A 93 15.51 -3.06 -5.61
CA THR A 93 16.00 -2.64 -6.93
C THR A 93 16.65 -1.25 -6.89
N ILE A 94 16.10 -0.31 -6.11
CA ILE A 94 16.71 1.01 -5.92
C ILE A 94 18.06 0.90 -5.22
N ASN A 95 18.16 0.04 -4.21
CA ASN A 95 19.41 -0.19 -3.49
C ASN A 95 20.46 -0.83 -4.41
N ASP A 96 20.11 -1.88 -5.15
CA ASP A 96 21.00 -2.55 -6.09
C ASP A 96 21.50 -1.62 -7.19
N LEU A 97 20.60 -0.82 -7.78
CA LEU A 97 20.94 0.14 -8.82
C LEU A 97 21.83 1.27 -8.27
N ALA A 98 21.58 1.72 -7.04
CA ALA A 98 22.42 2.70 -6.37
C ALA A 98 23.81 2.12 -6.11
N GLU A 99 23.90 0.93 -5.55
CA GLU A 99 25.15 0.24 -5.23
C GLU A 99 25.99 -0.01 -6.49
N ALA A 100 25.40 -0.59 -7.54
CA ALA A 100 26.11 -0.87 -8.80
C ALA A 100 26.62 0.40 -9.49
N LYS A 101 25.83 1.48 -9.51
CA LYS A 101 26.22 2.75 -10.15
C LYS A 101 27.26 3.51 -9.35
N ILE A 102 27.25 3.37 -8.03
CA ILE A 102 28.14 4.10 -7.14
C ILE A 102 29.45 3.36 -6.93
N GLY A 103 29.44 2.03 -6.83
CA GLY A 103 30.66 1.22 -6.78
C GLY A 103 31.61 1.60 -7.93
N ARG A 104 31.09 1.64 -9.17
CA ARG A 104 31.89 2.07 -10.34
C ARG A 104 32.47 3.49 -10.21
N ARG A 105 31.71 4.45 -9.68
CA ARG A 105 32.17 5.84 -9.53
C ARG A 105 33.15 5.98 -8.37
N ALA A 106 32.89 5.31 -7.25
CA ALA A 106 33.74 5.32 -6.07
C ALA A 106 35.12 4.78 -6.40
N THR A 107 35.20 3.64 -7.11
CA THR A 107 36.48 3.09 -7.58
C THR A 107 37.27 4.07 -8.45
N THR A 108 36.60 4.79 -9.37
CA THR A 108 37.29 5.82 -10.18
C THR A 108 37.82 6.97 -9.33
N PHE A 109 37.04 7.47 -8.36
CA PHE A 109 37.50 8.53 -7.46
C PHE A 109 38.66 8.07 -6.57
N VAL A 110 38.58 6.86 -6.01
CA VAL A 110 39.65 6.26 -5.21
C VAL A 110 40.92 6.08 -6.05
N PHE A 111 40.79 5.63 -7.30
CA PHE A 111 41.92 5.50 -8.22
C PHE A 111 42.59 6.85 -8.51
N ILE A 112 41.80 7.88 -8.85
CA ILE A 112 42.34 9.24 -9.09
C ILE A 112 43.02 9.78 -7.83
N PHE A 113 42.42 9.57 -6.66
CA PHE A 113 42.97 10.04 -5.40
C PHE A 113 44.26 9.30 -5.02
N ALA A 114 44.33 7.99 -5.26
CA ALA A 114 45.52 7.18 -5.09
C ALA A 114 46.66 7.65 -6.01
N LEU A 115 46.34 7.97 -7.27
CA LEU A 115 47.30 8.48 -8.25
C LEU A 115 47.83 9.86 -7.87
N ALA A 116 46.95 10.75 -7.39
CA ALA A 116 47.35 12.06 -6.88
C ALA A 116 48.22 11.95 -5.61
N LEU A 117 47.87 11.08 -4.66
CA LEU A 117 48.67 10.81 -3.46
C LEU A 117 50.03 10.24 -3.81
N PHE A 118 50.10 9.36 -4.80
CA PHE A 118 51.35 8.79 -5.29
C PHE A 118 52.28 9.89 -5.84
N LEU A 119 51.76 10.78 -6.70
CA LEU A 119 52.51 11.91 -7.24
C LEU A 119 53.00 12.88 -6.15
N VAL A 120 52.15 13.20 -5.17
CA VAL A 120 52.54 14.07 -4.05
C VAL A 120 53.62 13.39 -3.20
N SER A 121 53.51 12.08 -2.99
CA SER A 121 54.52 11.30 -2.28
C SER A 121 55.88 11.33 -3.00
N GLU A 122 55.89 11.16 -4.32
CA GLU A 122 57.12 11.18 -5.12
C GLU A 122 57.74 12.60 -5.18
N ALA A 123 56.92 13.63 -5.37
CA ALA A 123 57.41 15.01 -5.52
C ALA A 123 57.85 15.68 -4.21
N PHE A 124 57.22 15.34 -3.08
CA PHE A 124 57.47 16.03 -1.80
C PHE A 124 58.09 15.12 -0.73
N ILE A 125 57.60 13.89 -0.59
CA ILE A 125 57.97 13.02 0.53
C ILE A 125 59.34 12.38 0.28
N GLU A 126 59.61 11.89 -0.92
CA GLU A 126 60.91 11.30 -1.28
C GLU A 126 62.11 12.25 -1.14
N PRO A 127 62.12 13.46 -1.75
CA PRO A 127 63.26 14.35 -1.60
C PRO A 127 63.50 14.80 -0.15
N TRP A 128 62.45 14.78 0.70
CA TRP A 128 62.59 15.05 2.13
C TRP A 128 63.23 13.86 2.88
N ILE A 129 62.81 12.63 2.58
CA ILE A 129 63.38 11.41 3.20
C ILE A 129 64.84 11.22 2.79
N GLU A 130 65.18 11.42 1.52
CA GLU A 130 66.56 11.29 1.03
C GLU A 130 67.50 12.29 1.71
N ARG A 131 67.03 13.52 1.97
CA ARG A 131 67.82 14.55 2.64
C ARG A 131 68.08 14.26 4.13
N TYR A 132 67.16 13.60 4.84
CA TYR A 132 67.24 13.42 6.29
C TYR A 132 67.65 12.03 6.76
N TYR A 133 67.20 10.97 6.08
CA TYR A 133 67.31 9.61 6.58
C TYR A 133 68.14 8.68 5.70
N ASN A 134 68.42 9.04 4.45
CA ASN A 134 69.23 8.30 3.45
C ASN A 134 69.12 6.76 3.54
N ASN A 135 67.92 6.26 3.84
CA ASN A 135 67.65 4.86 4.13
C ASN A 135 66.51 4.38 3.24
N PHE A 136 66.86 3.57 2.25
CA PHE A 136 65.93 3.00 1.28
C PHE A 136 64.71 2.33 1.94
N PHE A 137 64.94 1.59 3.04
CA PHE A 137 63.88 0.88 3.77
C PHE A 137 62.80 1.81 4.37
N ILE A 138 63.16 3.04 4.76
CA ILE A 138 62.21 4.01 5.32
C ILE A 138 61.30 4.55 4.20
N SER A 139 61.86 4.83 3.02
CA SER A 139 61.06 5.22 1.85
C SER A 139 60.06 4.13 1.45
N LEU A 140 60.49 2.87 1.49
CA LEU A 140 59.65 1.71 1.16
C LEU A 140 58.55 1.51 2.21
N GLY A 141 58.88 1.64 3.50
CA GLY A 141 57.92 1.54 4.60
C GLY A 141 56.81 2.59 4.52
N ILE A 142 57.16 3.84 4.22
CA ILE A 142 56.19 4.93 4.08
C ILE A 142 55.25 4.69 2.89
N LYS A 143 55.77 4.25 1.74
CA LYS A 143 54.94 3.85 0.60
C LYS A 143 53.99 2.70 0.95
N GLY A 144 54.46 1.72 1.73
CA GLY A 144 53.63 0.62 2.24
C GLY A 144 52.49 1.10 3.15
N VAL A 145 52.78 2.02 4.06
CA VAL A 145 51.77 2.61 4.97
C VAL A 145 50.74 3.43 4.20
N ILE A 146 51.15 4.21 3.22
CA ILE A 146 50.24 4.98 2.36
C ILE A 146 49.34 4.02 1.56
N ALA A 147 49.91 2.97 0.95
CA ALA A 147 49.15 1.98 0.21
C ALA A 147 48.11 1.24 1.09
N LEU A 148 48.50 0.87 2.32
CA LEU A 148 47.59 0.25 3.29
C LEU A 148 46.45 1.20 3.70
N SER A 149 46.73 2.50 3.76
CA SER A 149 45.77 3.53 4.18
C SER A 149 44.71 3.85 3.13
N ILE A 150 44.90 3.45 1.86
CA ILE A 150 43.91 3.68 0.79
C ILE A 150 42.64 2.84 1.02
N LYS A 151 42.78 1.59 1.47
CA LYS A 151 41.66 0.66 1.66
C LYS A 151 40.58 1.14 2.65
N PRO A 152 40.91 1.67 3.85
CA PRO A 152 39.89 2.23 4.75
C PRO A 152 39.25 3.51 4.18
N ILE A 153 40.00 4.31 3.41
CA ILE A 153 39.48 5.53 2.77
C ILE A 153 38.46 5.17 1.69
N GLU A 154 38.75 4.14 0.88
CA GLU A 154 37.84 3.61 -0.14
C GLU A 154 36.47 3.26 0.44
N GLY A 155 36.44 2.48 1.52
CA GLY A 155 35.18 2.10 2.17
C GLY A 155 34.40 3.29 2.74
N PHE A 156 35.09 4.36 3.17
CA PHE A 156 34.43 5.58 3.67
C PHE A 156 33.84 6.44 2.54
N VAL A 157 34.60 6.60 1.45
CA VAL A 157 34.16 7.32 0.25
C VAL A 157 32.98 6.59 -0.40
N GLU A 158 33.02 5.27 -0.50
CA GLU A 158 31.92 4.48 -1.01
C GLU A 158 30.64 4.68 -0.17
N LYS A 159 30.71 4.51 1.16
CA LYS A 159 29.54 4.68 2.03
C LYS A 159 28.92 6.09 1.94
N THR A 160 29.75 7.13 1.88
CA THR A 160 29.26 8.52 1.82
C THR A 160 28.63 8.85 0.46
N LEU A 161 29.24 8.38 -0.64
CA LEU A 161 28.68 8.52 -1.99
C LEU A 161 27.39 7.70 -2.15
N VAL A 162 27.35 6.48 -1.61
CA VAL A 162 26.16 5.60 -1.62
C VAL A 162 25.00 6.27 -0.93
N LYS A 163 25.21 6.78 0.29
CA LYS A 163 24.17 7.48 1.05
C LYS A 163 23.61 8.70 0.30
N LYS A 164 24.48 9.49 -0.34
CA LYS A 164 24.09 10.69 -1.07
C LYS A 164 23.30 10.38 -2.35
N ALA A 165 23.67 9.34 -3.10
CA ALA A 165 22.93 8.99 -4.31
C ALA A 165 21.62 8.24 -3.99
N ARG A 166 21.59 7.39 -2.96
CA ARG A 166 20.35 6.79 -2.43
C ARG A 166 19.30 7.87 -2.10
N GLN A 167 19.71 8.94 -1.43
CA GLN A 167 18.82 10.08 -1.16
C GLN A 167 18.30 10.76 -2.43
N ARG A 168 19.12 10.86 -3.49
CA ARG A 168 18.71 11.46 -4.77
C ARG A 168 17.72 10.59 -5.53
N THR A 169 17.96 9.28 -5.60
CA THR A 169 17.03 8.34 -6.27
C THR A 169 15.70 8.24 -5.51
N LEU A 170 15.73 8.19 -4.18
CA LEU A 170 14.52 8.24 -3.34
C LEU A 170 13.73 9.53 -3.53
N LYS A 171 14.40 10.70 -3.57
CA LYS A 171 13.72 11.98 -3.83
C LYS A 171 13.08 12.02 -5.22
N ALA A 172 13.77 11.52 -6.25
CA ALA A 172 13.23 11.46 -7.60
C ALA A 172 12.03 10.49 -7.71
N ALA A 173 12.10 9.33 -7.04
CA ALA A 173 10.99 8.37 -7.00
C ALA A 173 9.76 8.93 -6.27
N ARG A 174 9.97 9.65 -5.14
CA ARG A 174 8.89 10.32 -4.40
C ARG A 174 8.25 11.46 -5.20
N ALA A 175 9.04 12.24 -5.93
CA ALA A 175 8.51 13.32 -6.78
C ALA A 175 7.60 12.78 -7.89
N LYS A 176 7.93 11.63 -8.51
CA LYS A 176 7.08 11.00 -9.52
C LYS A 176 5.73 10.50 -8.95
N ARG A 177 5.68 10.07 -7.68
CA ARG A 177 4.45 9.65 -7.01
C ARG A 177 3.51 10.81 -6.63
N GLN A 178 3.97 12.05 -6.63
CA GLN A 178 3.13 13.22 -6.33
C GLN A 178 2.49 13.85 -7.57
N ILE A 179 2.92 13.42 -8.76
CA ILE A 179 2.48 13.97 -10.06
C ILE A 179 1.54 12.98 -10.79
N ALA A 180 1.51 11.71 -10.36
CA ALA A 180 0.59 10.68 -10.83
C ALA A 180 -0.57 10.51 -9.83
#